data_AF-A0A7S1S6K9-F1
#
_entry.id   AF-A0A7S1S6K9-F1
#
_cell.length_a   1.000
_cell.length_b   1.000
_cell.length_c   1.000
_cell.angle_alpha   90.00
_cell.angle_beta   90.00
_cell.angle_gamma   90.00
#
_symmetry.space_group_name_H-M   'P 1'
#
loop_
_entity.id
_entity.type
_entity.pdbx_description
1 polymer ?
#
loop_
_entity_poly.entity_id
_entity_poly.type
_entity_poly.pdbx_seq_one_letter_code
_entity_poly.pdbx_strand_id
1 'polypeptide(L)'
;AAAFCLGLFLSVGQMGAVLLFNGGLLMQLAPAFFLGLFTSVDERPIFSGLLVGVLMLPVLQLAGNPLHPYVPVVNVAVLANFAVVAVLQALASGPKGQASAAEGEEPDPQGCAAEESDGGAPKGQYRFGKQLTAAGIREVMASTREPPLVLIMVMVGLALLSVPWYGSPGEAEPMVMGLPRWGVLQCAAFVVILFVGLLAVAKWRPPARQGKASDESISARGVLDGTETAPGAPELAAPQAPVAI
;
A
#
# COMPACT_ATOMS: atom_id res chain seq x y z
N ALA A 1 -25.09 -7.39 -3.14
CA ALA A 1 -26.30 -8.16 -3.48
C ALA A 1 -26.41 -9.42 -2.61
N ALA A 2 -25.49 -10.40 -2.69
CA ALA A 2 -25.59 -11.64 -1.90
C ALA A 2 -25.64 -11.42 -0.37
N ALA A 3 -24.79 -10.56 0.19
CA ALA A 3 -24.82 -10.20 1.61
C ALA A 3 -26.14 -9.51 2.03
N PHE A 4 -26.75 -8.75 1.11
CA PHE A 4 -28.04 -8.10 1.33
C PHE A 4 -29.18 -9.12 1.36
N CYS A 5 -29.20 -10.08 0.43
CA CYS A 5 -30.18 -11.18 0.42
C CYS A 5 -30.02 -12.10 1.64
N LEU A 6 -28.79 -12.39 2.07
CA LEU A 6 -28.52 -13.16 3.30
C LEU A 6 -28.97 -12.40 4.56
N GLY A 7 -28.87 -11.07 4.55
CA GLY A 7 -29.28 -10.21 5.68
C GLY A 7 -30.79 -10.19 5.94
N LEU A 8 -31.63 -10.41 4.93
CA LEU A 8 -33.10 -10.41 5.06
C LEU A 8 -33.64 -11.59 5.88
N PHE A 9 -32.84 -12.65 6.08
CA PHE A 9 -33.22 -13.83 6.85
C PHE A 9 -32.61 -13.87 8.25
N LEU A 10 -31.88 -12.82 8.66
CA LEU A 10 -31.24 -12.78 9.96
C LEU A 10 -32.19 -12.22 11.02
N SER A 11 -32.28 -12.91 12.16
CA SER A 11 -32.95 -12.37 13.35
C SER A 11 -32.20 -11.14 13.89
N VAL A 12 -32.87 -10.31 14.69
CA VAL A 12 -32.27 -9.11 15.32
C VAL A 12 -30.97 -9.45 16.08
N GLY A 13 -30.93 -10.61 16.75
CA GLY A 13 -29.73 -11.10 17.44
C GLY A 13 -28.59 -11.48 16.48
N GLN A 14 -28.92 -12.06 15.32
CA GLN A 14 -27.94 -12.39 14.29
C GLN A 14 -27.39 -11.14 13.60
N MET A 15 -28.20 -10.10 13.42
CA MET A 15 -27.75 -8.82 12.86
C MET A 15 -26.71 -8.14 13.78
N GLY A 16 -26.92 -8.17 15.09
CA GLY A 16 -25.93 -7.71 16.06
C GLY A 16 -24.62 -8.51 15.99
N ALA A 17 -24.70 -9.83 15.85
CA ALA A 17 -23.53 -10.68 15.68
C ALA A 17 -22.76 -10.38 14.38
N VAL A 18 -23.46 -10.12 13.27
CA VAL A 18 -22.85 -9.72 12.00
C VAL A 18 -22.16 -8.36 12.10
N LEU A 19 -22.78 -7.37 12.76
CA LEU A 19 -22.16 -6.07 12.99
C LEU A 19 -20.90 -6.17 13.85
N LEU A 20 -20.94 -6.95 14.94
CA LEU A 20 -19.77 -7.21 15.77
C LEU A 20 -18.66 -7.93 15.00
N PHE A 21 -19.03 -8.91 14.17
CA PHE A 21 -18.10 -9.62 13.31
C PHE A 21 -17.44 -8.70 12.29
N ASN A 22 -18.22 -7.85 11.61
CA ASN A 22 -17.72 -6.93 10.60
C ASN A 22 -16.84 -5.83 11.22
N GLY A 23 -17.27 -5.26 12.34
CA GLY A 23 -16.49 -4.29 13.10
C GLY A 23 -15.17 -4.86 13.61
N GLY A 24 -15.18 -6.10 14.10
CA GLY A 24 -13.95 -6.72 14.55
C GLY A 24 -13.04 -7.21 13.41
N LEU A 25 -13.57 -7.59 12.24
CA LEU A 25 -12.76 -7.80 11.03
C LEU A 25 -12.05 -6.50 10.58
N LEU A 26 -12.74 -5.36 10.63
CA LEU A 26 -12.10 -4.07 10.35
C LEU A 26 -10.99 -3.74 11.36
N MET A 27 -11.21 -4.05 12.65
CA MET A 27 -10.19 -3.87 13.68
C MET A 27 -8.95 -4.76 13.47
N GLN A 28 -9.03 -5.85 12.71
CA GLN A 28 -7.85 -6.65 12.36
C GLN A 28 -6.89 -5.92 11.39
N LEU A 29 -7.35 -4.87 10.70
CA LEU A 29 -6.47 -4.03 9.88
C LEU A 29 -5.78 -2.93 10.69
N ALA A 30 -6.25 -2.64 11.90
CA ALA A 30 -5.69 -1.60 12.75
C ALA A 30 -4.17 -1.75 13.02
N PRO A 31 -3.61 -2.94 13.32
CA PRO A 31 -2.16 -3.08 13.50
C PRO A 31 -1.39 -2.74 12.23
N ALA A 32 -1.92 -3.11 11.05
CA ALA A 32 -1.29 -2.81 9.77
C ALA A 32 -1.20 -1.30 9.53
N PHE A 33 -2.31 -0.57 9.75
CA PHE A 33 -2.35 0.88 9.60
C PHE A 33 -1.50 1.58 10.66
N PHE A 34 -1.66 1.22 11.94
CA PHE A 34 -0.95 1.86 13.03
C PHE A 34 0.56 1.68 12.86
N LEU A 35 1.01 0.45 12.66
CA LEU A 35 2.44 0.19 12.49
C LEU A 35 2.98 0.73 11.17
N GLY A 36 2.22 0.69 10.08
CA GLY A 36 2.62 1.27 8.80
C GLY A 36 2.77 2.80 8.84
N LEU A 37 2.07 3.49 9.73
CA LEU A 37 2.21 4.94 9.92
C LEU A 37 3.44 5.33 10.74
N PHE A 38 3.81 4.54 11.74
CA PHE A 38 4.88 4.89 12.68
C PHE A 38 6.21 4.16 12.44
N THR A 39 6.19 3.03 11.73
CA THR A 39 7.35 2.14 11.60
C THR A 39 7.43 1.52 10.20
N SER A 40 8.65 1.25 9.72
CA SER A 40 8.88 0.45 8.52
C SER A 40 8.69 -1.02 8.87
N VAL A 41 7.44 -1.48 8.82
CA VAL A 41 7.08 -2.88 9.10
C VAL A 41 7.14 -3.69 7.82
N ASP A 42 7.74 -4.87 7.92
CA ASP A 42 7.76 -5.81 6.82
C ASP A 42 6.34 -6.37 6.58
N GLU A 43 6.00 -6.64 5.32
CA GLU A 43 4.69 -7.17 4.94
C GLU A 43 4.40 -8.54 5.59
N ARG A 44 5.45 -9.32 5.88
CA ARG A 44 5.36 -10.68 6.41
C ARG A 44 4.75 -10.74 7.82
N PRO A 45 5.21 -9.95 8.82
CA PRO A 45 4.53 -9.79 10.10
C PRO A 45 3.05 -9.44 9.97
N ILE A 46 2.71 -8.43 9.16
CA ILE A 46 1.32 -7.96 8.99
C ILE A 46 0.42 -9.07 8.43
N PHE A 47 0.86 -9.71 7.34
CA PHE A 47 0.11 -10.79 6.72
C PHE A 47 -0.08 -11.98 7.67
N SER A 48 0.99 -12.36 8.37
CA SER A 48 0.94 -13.46 9.35
C SER A 48 -0.02 -13.16 10.51
N GLY A 49 0.03 -11.94 11.04
CA GLY A 49 -0.89 -11.51 12.09
C GLY A 49 -2.35 -11.49 11.65
N LEU A 50 -2.64 -10.96 10.46
CA LEU A 50 -3.97 -10.97 9.86
C LEU A 50 -4.48 -12.40 9.70
N LEU A 51 -3.66 -13.30 9.14
CA LEU A 51 -4.01 -14.70 8.94
C LEU A 51 -4.32 -15.39 10.27
N VAL A 52 -3.47 -15.21 11.29
CA VAL A 52 -3.72 -15.76 12.63
C VAL A 52 -5.00 -15.19 13.23
N GLY A 53 -5.24 -13.88 13.13
CA GLY A 53 -6.45 -13.25 13.63
C GLY A 53 -7.73 -13.81 12.98
N VAL A 54 -7.74 -13.96 11.66
CA VAL A 54 -8.88 -14.55 10.93
C VAL A 54 -9.09 -16.01 11.31
N LEU A 55 -8.01 -16.81 11.38
CA LEU A 55 -8.09 -18.23 11.75
C LEU A 55 -8.45 -18.46 13.23
N MET A 56 -8.13 -17.51 14.11
CA MET A 56 -8.49 -17.59 15.53
C MET A 56 -9.99 -17.46 15.76
N LEU A 57 -10.72 -16.79 14.86
CA LEU A 57 -12.18 -16.66 14.97
C LEU A 57 -12.92 -18.01 14.95
N PRO A 58 -12.77 -18.88 13.93
CA PRO A 58 -13.43 -20.19 13.94
C PRO A 58 -12.91 -21.08 15.08
N VAL A 59 -11.63 -20.97 15.47
CA VAL A 59 -11.09 -21.72 16.60
C VAL A 59 -11.79 -21.32 17.91
N LEU A 60 -11.92 -20.03 18.19
CA LEU A 60 -12.61 -19.55 19.40
C LEU A 60 -14.12 -19.86 19.38
N GLN A 61 -14.72 -19.94 18.19
CA GLN A 61 -16.13 -20.35 18.08
C GLN A 61 -16.31 -21.86 18.35
N LEU A 62 -15.37 -22.70 17.91
CA LEU A 62 -15.45 -24.15 18.10
C LEU A 62 -14.98 -24.60 19.49
N ALA A 63 -13.87 -24.04 19.97
CA ALA A 63 -13.27 -24.37 21.26
C ALA A 63 -13.92 -23.61 22.43
N GLY A 64 -14.70 -22.57 22.14
CA GLY A 64 -15.24 -21.64 23.12
C GLY A 64 -14.26 -20.53 23.48
N ASN A 65 -14.81 -19.42 23.97
CA ASN A 65 -14.03 -18.28 24.41
C ASN A 65 -13.73 -18.39 25.92
N PRO A 66 -12.46 -18.55 26.32
CA PRO A 66 -12.11 -18.66 27.73
C PRO A 66 -12.37 -17.37 28.51
N LEU A 67 -12.48 -16.22 27.82
CA LEU A 67 -12.73 -14.91 28.41
C LEU A 67 -14.20 -14.50 28.39
N HIS A 68 -15.11 -15.41 28.04
CA HIS A 68 -16.54 -15.15 28.14
C HIS A 68 -16.95 -15.09 29.62
N PRO A 69 -17.65 -14.04 30.10
CA PRO A 69 -18.43 -13.02 29.37
C PRO A 69 -17.73 -11.65 29.18
N TYR A 70 -16.49 -11.49 29.62
CA TYR A 70 -15.83 -10.18 29.73
C TYR A 70 -15.37 -9.60 28.39
N VAL A 71 -14.88 -10.43 27.47
CA VAL A 71 -14.29 -9.98 26.20
C VAL A 71 -15.01 -10.63 25.02
N PRO A 72 -15.54 -9.85 24.06
CA PRO A 72 -16.08 -10.41 22.83
C PRO A 72 -15.06 -11.26 22.09
N VAL A 73 -15.49 -12.39 21.53
CA VAL A 73 -14.64 -13.33 20.75
C VAL A 73 -13.78 -12.60 19.73
N VAL A 74 -14.36 -11.62 19.04
CA VAL A 74 -13.69 -10.90 17.97
C VAL A 74 -12.52 -10.05 18.48
N ASN A 75 -12.62 -9.50 19.70
CA ASN A 75 -11.54 -8.73 20.31
C ASN A 75 -10.35 -9.62 20.70
N VAL A 76 -10.61 -10.86 21.11
CA VAL A 76 -9.55 -11.85 21.41
C VAL A 76 -8.77 -12.20 20.14
N ALA A 77 -9.47 -12.39 19.02
CA ALA A 77 -8.83 -12.62 17.73
C ALA A 77 -8.01 -11.41 17.23
N VAL A 78 -8.52 -10.19 17.42
CA VAL A 78 -7.77 -8.95 17.14
C VAL A 78 -6.52 -8.86 18.02
N LEU A 79 -6.63 -9.17 19.31
CA LEU A 79 -5.49 -9.18 20.23
C LEU A 79 -4.43 -10.19 19.79
N ALA A 80 -4.83 -11.39 19.37
CA ALA A 80 -3.92 -12.39 18.83
C ALA A 80 -3.18 -11.90 17.57
N ASN A 81 -3.88 -11.22 16.67
CA ASN A 81 -3.27 -10.56 15.51
C ASN A 81 -2.22 -9.53 15.97
N PHE A 82 -2.56 -8.58 16.84
CA PHE A 82 -1.62 -7.59 17.37
C PHE A 82 -0.39 -8.25 18.01
N ALA A 83 -0.58 -9.30 18.81
CA ALA A 83 0.51 -10.02 19.45
C ALA A 83 1.45 -10.68 18.43
N VAL A 84 0.89 -11.35 17.41
CA VAL A 84 1.70 -12.00 16.35
C VAL A 84 2.48 -10.96 15.54
N VAL A 85 1.84 -9.85 15.14
CA VAL A 85 2.55 -8.79 14.41
C VAL A 85 3.66 -8.20 15.28
N ALA A 86 3.39 -7.91 16.55
CA ALA A 86 4.38 -7.34 17.47
C ALA A 86 5.57 -8.29 17.69
N VAL A 87 5.33 -9.58 17.90
CA VAL A 87 6.38 -10.58 18.09
C VAL A 87 7.21 -10.74 16.82
N LEU A 88 6.56 -10.93 15.66
CA LEU A 88 7.28 -11.09 14.39
C LEU A 88 8.05 -9.83 14.03
N GLN A 89 7.50 -8.65 14.30
CA GLN A 89 8.20 -7.38 14.07
C GLN A 89 9.39 -7.22 15.03
N ALA A 90 9.27 -7.61 16.30
CA ALA A 90 10.37 -7.59 17.26
C ALA A 90 11.49 -8.56 16.87
N LEU A 91 11.15 -9.74 16.34
CA LEU A 91 12.10 -10.72 15.85
C LEU A 91 12.76 -10.30 14.53
N ALA A 92 12.01 -9.68 13.62
CA ALA A 92 12.51 -9.16 12.35
C ALA A 92 13.37 -7.90 12.54
N SER A 93 13.03 -7.08 13.54
CA SER A 93 13.85 -5.98 14.02
C SER A 93 15.00 -6.54 14.87
N GLY A 94 15.83 -7.39 14.27
CA GLY A 94 17.08 -7.82 14.89
C GLY A 94 17.90 -6.61 15.35
N PRO A 95 18.83 -6.77 16.31
CA PRO A 95 19.60 -5.67 16.85
C PRO A 95 20.20 -4.89 15.69
N LYS A 96 19.64 -3.72 15.37
CA LYS A 96 20.26 -2.77 14.46
C LYS A 96 21.50 -2.31 15.21
N GLY A 97 22.56 -3.09 15.04
CA GLY A 97 23.84 -2.88 15.66
C GLY A 97 24.17 -1.42 15.46
N GLN A 98 24.51 -0.76 16.56
CA GLN A 98 25.05 0.59 16.62
C GLN A 98 26.42 0.69 15.92
N ALA A 99 26.63 -0.10 14.87
CA ALA A 99 27.84 -0.19 14.07
C ALA A 99 27.95 0.91 13.00
N SER A 100 27.16 1.98 13.11
CA SER A 100 27.24 3.14 12.21
C SER A 100 27.65 4.43 12.92
N ALA A 101 28.25 4.32 14.12
CA ALA A 101 28.83 5.46 14.86
C ALA A 101 30.37 5.44 14.89
N ALA A 102 31.02 4.53 14.16
CA ALA A 102 32.48 4.36 14.19
C ALA A 102 33.13 4.28 12.80
N GLU A 103 32.57 4.95 11.79
CA GLU A 103 33.33 5.34 10.60
C GLU A 103 33.25 6.86 10.49
N GLY A 104 34.14 7.51 11.24
CA GLY A 104 34.70 8.79 10.82
C GLY A 104 35.66 8.52 9.65
N GLU A 105 35.10 8.04 8.54
CA GLU A 105 35.83 7.96 7.28
C GLU A 105 35.63 9.31 6.59
N GLU A 106 36.72 10.08 6.54
CA GLU A 106 36.76 11.32 5.79
C GLU A 106 36.30 11.07 4.34
N PRO A 107 35.52 11.99 3.74
CA PRO A 107 35.14 11.88 2.35
C PRO A 107 36.39 12.09 1.48
N ASP A 108 36.98 11.00 1.03
CA ASP A 108 38.08 11.03 0.06
C ASP A 108 37.51 11.53 -1.30
N PRO A 109 37.91 12.71 -1.81
CA PRO A 109 37.26 13.34 -2.96
C PRO A 109 37.73 12.83 -4.33
N GLN A 110 38.52 11.75 -4.40
CA GLN A 110 39.11 11.25 -5.65
C GLN A 110 39.07 9.72 -5.73
N GLY A 111 38.01 9.18 -6.32
CA GLY A 111 37.88 7.73 -6.51
C GLY A 111 36.86 7.34 -7.56
N CYS A 112 36.92 7.96 -8.74
CA CYS A 112 36.25 7.44 -9.93
C CYS A 112 37.00 6.19 -10.43
N ALA A 113 36.60 5.01 -9.97
CA ALA A 113 36.77 3.78 -10.74
C ALA A 113 35.79 2.74 -10.19
N ALA A 114 34.79 2.42 -11.01
CA ALA A 114 33.87 1.34 -10.78
C ALA A 114 34.63 0.00 -10.78
N GLU A 115 34.81 -0.61 -9.61
CA GLU A 115 35.00 -2.06 -9.53
C GLU A 115 33.64 -2.73 -9.41
N GLU A 116 33.24 -3.29 -10.54
CA GLU A 116 32.17 -4.26 -10.72
C GLU A 116 32.58 -5.58 -10.03
N SER A 117 32.51 -5.61 -8.70
CA SER A 117 32.75 -6.85 -7.94
C SER A 117 31.50 -7.74 -8.00
N ASP A 118 31.56 -8.70 -8.91
CA ASP A 118 30.62 -9.80 -9.17
C ASP A 118 30.58 -10.81 -8.00
N GLY A 119 30.28 -10.31 -6.79
CA GLY A 119 30.08 -11.10 -5.59
C GLY A 119 28.60 -11.35 -5.38
N GLY A 120 28.08 -12.43 -5.95
CA GLY A 120 26.68 -12.87 -5.94
C GLY A 120 26.07 -13.09 -4.55
N ALA A 121 25.80 -12.01 -3.81
CA ALA A 121 24.74 -12.02 -2.82
C ALA A 121 23.41 -12.25 -3.56
N PRO A 122 22.58 -13.22 -3.15
CA PRO A 122 21.27 -13.41 -3.75
C PRO A 122 20.50 -12.11 -3.58
N LYS A 123 20.42 -11.33 -4.67
CA LYS A 123 19.51 -10.20 -4.82
C LYS A 123 18.11 -10.81 -4.72
N GLY A 124 17.65 -11.02 -3.50
CA GLY A 124 16.26 -11.21 -3.18
C GLY A 124 15.56 -9.97 -3.68
N GLN A 125 15.17 -10.01 -4.96
CA GLN A 125 14.40 -8.99 -5.63
C GLN A 125 13.18 -8.78 -4.75
N TYR A 126 13.20 -7.67 -4.00
CA TYR A 126 12.01 -7.17 -3.33
C TYR A 126 10.99 -6.96 -4.44
N ARG A 127 10.08 -7.92 -4.57
CA ARG A 127 9.03 -7.98 -5.61
C ARG A 127 8.15 -6.72 -5.61
N PHE A 128 8.21 -5.95 -4.53
CA PHE A 128 7.49 -4.69 -4.30
C PHE A 128 8.35 -3.43 -4.43
N GLY A 129 9.58 -3.54 -4.92
CA GLY A 129 10.47 -2.39 -5.15
C GLY A 129 11.14 -1.86 -3.87
N LYS A 130 11.85 -0.74 -4.02
CA LYS A 130 12.54 -0.05 -2.92
C LYS A 130 11.48 0.44 -1.92
N GLN A 131 11.68 0.19 -0.62
CA GLN A 131 10.75 0.66 0.43
C GLN A 131 10.48 2.17 0.25
N LEU A 132 9.20 2.54 0.24
CA LEU A 132 8.74 3.92 0.18
C LEU A 132 9.17 4.63 1.47
N THR A 133 10.27 5.38 1.40
CA THR A 133 10.70 6.25 2.50
C THR A 133 9.68 7.37 2.69
N ALA A 134 9.59 7.96 3.89
CA ALA A 134 8.71 9.12 4.13
C ALA A 134 8.98 10.27 3.13
N ALA A 135 10.24 10.45 2.72
CA ALA A 135 10.62 11.38 1.66
C ALA A 135 10.04 10.99 0.30
N GLY A 136 10.13 9.70 -0.08
CA GLY A 136 9.52 9.19 -1.31
C GLY A 136 8.00 9.28 -1.31
N ILE A 137 7.34 9.02 -0.17
CA ILE A 137 5.89 9.25 -0.02
C ILE A 137 5.57 10.73 -0.19
N ARG A 138 6.33 11.63 0.44
CA ARG A 138 6.13 13.09 0.30
C ARG A 138 6.34 13.54 -1.16
N GLU A 139 7.32 13.01 -1.86
CA GLU A 139 7.58 13.29 -3.28
C GLU A 139 6.45 12.78 -4.19
N VAL A 140 5.99 11.55 -3.97
CA VAL A 140 4.85 10.97 -4.68
C VAL A 140 3.57 11.77 -4.39
N MET A 141 3.33 12.15 -3.13
CA MET A 141 2.18 12.96 -2.74
C MET A 141 2.25 14.39 -3.29
N ALA A 142 3.43 15.01 -3.34
CA ALA A 142 3.62 16.37 -3.85
C ALA A 142 3.26 16.51 -5.34
N SER A 143 3.41 15.43 -6.11
CA SER A 143 3.05 15.39 -7.54
C SER A 143 1.62 14.87 -7.79
N THR A 144 0.94 14.41 -6.74
CA THR A 144 -0.43 13.90 -6.81
C THR A 144 -1.42 15.04 -6.62
N ARG A 145 -2.44 15.13 -7.48
CA ARG A 145 -3.55 16.06 -7.25
C ARG A 145 -4.63 15.36 -6.43
N GLU A 146 -4.71 15.68 -5.16
CA GLU A 146 -5.70 15.11 -4.25
C GLU A 146 -7.14 15.35 -4.74
N PRO A 147 -8.09 14.43 -4.45
CA PRO A 147 -9.49 14.65 -4.78
C PRO A 147 -10.01 15.93 -4.10
N PRO A 148 -10.96 16.65 -4.71
CA PRO A 148 -11.44 17.90 -4.15
C PRO A 148 -12.01 17.68 -2.75
N LEU A 149 -11.53 18.45 -1.77
CA LEU A 149 -11.93 18.36 -0.36
C LEU A 149 -13.46 18.39 -0.19
N VAL A 150 -14.17 19.13 -1.04
CA VAL A 150 -15.64 19.20 -1.06
C VAL A 150 -16.28 17.82 -1.22
N LEU A 151 -15.76 16.95 -2.11
CA LEU A 151 -16.30 15.60 -2.27
C LEU A 151 -16.10 14.76 -1.00
N ILE A 152 -14.93 14.87 -0.37
CA ILE A 152 -14.64 14.19 0.89
C ILE A 152 -15.57 14.68 2.01
N MET A 153 -15.76 15.99 2.13
CA MET A 153 -16.68 16.59 3.11
C MET A 153 -18.13 16.16 2.87
N VAL A 154 -18.57 16.05 1.61
CA VAL A 154 -19.88 15.51 1.26
C VAL A 154 -20.00 14.04 1.66
N MET A 155 -18.99 13.21 1.40
CA MET A 155 -18.99 11.80 1.83
C MET A 155 -19.08 11.67 3.35
N VAL A 156 -18.29 12.46 4.09
CA VAL A 156 -18.32 12.48 5.56
C VAL A 156 -19.67 12.96 6.08
N GLY A 157 -20.22 14.03 5.51
CA GLY A 157 -21.55 14.54 5.87
C GLY A 157 -22.64 13.51 5.64
N LEU A 158 -22.63 12.82 4.49
CA LEU A 158 -23.56 11.73 4.20
C LEU A 158 -23.37 10.54 5.16
N ALA A 159 -22.14 10.21 5.52
CA ALA A 159 -21.85 9.14 6.48
C ALA A 159 -22.40 9.48 7.87
N LEU A 160 -22.21 10.72 8.33
CA LEU A 160 -22.77 11.20 9.60
C LEU A 160 -24.30 11.25 9.58
N LEU A 161 -24.89 11.69 8.46
CA LEU A 161 -26.34 11.66 8.27
C LEU A 161 -26.91 10.22 8.24
N SER A 162 -26.10 9.24 7.85
CA SER A 162 -26.47 7.82 7.83
C SER A 162 -26.43 7.14 9.20
N VAL A 163 -25.92 7.82 10.23
CA VAL A 163 -25.96 7.30 11.61
C VAL A 163 -27.42 7.09 12.00
N PRO A 164 -27.80 5.94 12.58
CA PRO A 164 -29.17 5.69 12.96
C PRO A 164 -29.65 6.71 13.99
N TRP A 165 -30.75 7.39 13.67
CA TRP A 165 -31.45 8.29 14.59
C TRP A 165 -32.45 7.45 15.37
N TYR A 166 -32.05 7.01 16.56
CA TYR A 166 -32.94 6.25 17.42
C TYR A 166 -34.07 7.15 17.92
N GLY A 167 -35.30 6.64 17.80
CA GLY A 167 -36.48 7.24 18.40
C GLY A 167 -36.53 7.02 19.91
N SER A 168 -37.75 7.02 20.46
CA SER A 168 -37.98 6.78 21.88
C SER A 168 -37.56 5.34 22.27
N PRO A 169 -36.85 5.14 23.40
CA PRO A 169 -36.49 3.81 23.86
C PRO A 169 -37.71 2.91 24.02
N GLY A 170 -37.65 1.69 23.47
CA GLY A 170 -38.73 0.70 23.57
C GLY A 170 -39.83 0.82 22.49
N GLU A 171 -39.77 1.83 21.62
CA GLU A 171 -40.65 1.91 20.47
C GLU A 171 -40.25 0.87 19.41
N ALA A 172 -41.22 0.16 18.85
CA ALA A 172 -40.97 -0.80 17.78
C ALA A 172 -40.61 -0.05 16.48
N GLU A 173 -39.42 -0.28 15.95
CA GLU A 173 -38.99 0.38 14.71
C GLU A 173 -39.78 -0.16 13.50
N PRO A 174 -40.36 0.70 12.65
CA PRO A 174 -41.06 0.27 11.45
C PRO A 174 -40.13 -0.49 10.50
N MET A 175 -40.57 -1.68 10.10
CA MET A 175 -39.89 -2.52 9.12
C MET A 175 -40.36 -2.13 7.70
N VAL A 176 -39.42 -1.77 6.84
CA VAL A 176 -39.64 -1.49 5.41
C VAL A 176 -38.85 -2.53 4.62
N MET A 177 -39.54 -3.36 3.83
CA MET A 177 -38.93 -4.46 3.07
C MET A 177 -38.13 -5.46 3.93
N GLY A 178 -38.56 -5.70 5.19
CA GLY A 178 -37.88 -6.62 6.11
C GLY A 178 -36.64 -6.03 6.79
N LEU A 179 -36.34 -4.75 6.58
CA LEU A 179 -35.27 -4.02 7.25
C LEU A 179 -35.87 -2.90 8.10
N PRO A 180 -35.25 -2.54 9.23
CA PRO A 180 -35.67 -1.35 9.94
C PRO A 180 -35.49 -0.11 9.04
N ARG A 181 -36.38 0.88 9.16
CA ARG A 181 -36.36 2.09 8.33
C ARG A 181 -35.00 2.79 8.29
N TRP A 182 -34.29 2.88 9.43
CA TRP A 182 -32.94 3.44 9.48
C TRP A 182 -31.94 2.64 8.63
N GLY A 183 -32.10 1.31 8.55
CA GLY A 183 -31.25 0.45 7.71
C GLY A 183 -31.46 0.71 6.23
N VAL A 184 -32.70 0.95 5.79
CA VAL A 184 -33.00 1.33 4.40
C VAL A 184 -32.36 2.68 4.06
N LEU A 185 -32.48 3.68 4.95
CA LEU A 185 -31.85 4.98 4.78
C LEU A 185 -30.32 4.87 4.73
N GLN A 186 -29.73 4.07 5.61
CA GLN A 186 -28.29 3.84 5.63
C GLN A 186 -27.80 3.14 4.36
N CYS A 187 -28.53 2.13 3.86
CA CYS A 187 -28.22 1.50 2.57
C CYS A 187 -28.26 2.50 1.42
N ALA A 188 -29.30 3.35 1.34
CA ALA A 188 -29.41 4.38 0.33
C ALA A 188 -28.26 5.40 0.42
N ALA A 189 -27.91 5.83 1.63
CA ALA A 189 -26.78 6.73 1.87
C ALA A 189 -25.46 6.12 1.41
N PHE A 190 -25.20 4.84 1.69
CA PHE A 190 -23.99 4.15 1.23
C PHE A 190 -23.91 4.05 -0.29
N VAL A 191 -25.03 3.82 -0.98
CA VAL A 191 -25.07 3.84 -2.44
C VAL A 191 -24.66 5.21 -2.97
N VAL A 192 -25.18 6.29 -2.39
CA VAL A 192 -24.79 7.66 -2.78
C VAL A 192 -23.31 7.91 -2.48
N ILE A 193 -22.82 7.57 -1.29
CA ILE A 193 -21.40 7.71 -0.90
C ILE A 193 -20.50 6.95 -1.87
N LEU A 194 -20.90 5.74 -2.30
CA LEU A 194 -20.16 4.95 -3.27
C LEU A 194 -20.02 5.69 -4.60
N PHE A 195 -21.10 6.25 -5.14
CA PHE A 195 -21.05 7.03 -6.39
C PHE A 195 -20.17 8.28 -6.24
N VAL A 196 -20.29 9.00 -5.13
CA VAL A 196 -19.43 10.16 -4.83
C VAL A 196 -17.96 9.74 -4.73
N GLY A 197 -17.67 8.61 -4.09
CA GLY A 197 -16.34 8.03 -4.00
C GLY A 197 -15.77 7.65 -5.36
N LEU A 198 -16.58 7.03 -6.23
CA LEU A 198 -16.17 6.72 -7.61
C LEU A 198 -15.86 8.00 -8.40
N LEU A 199 -16.64 9.07 -8.23
CA LEU A 199 -16.34 10.37 -8.84
C LEU A 199 -15.07 11.01 -8.28
N ALA A 200 -14.82 10.87 -6.97
CA ALA A 200 -13.60 11.34 -6.34
C ALA A 200 -12.37 10.61 -6.90
N VAL A 201 -12.45 9.28 -7.04
CA VAL A 201 -11.40 8.45 -7.65
C VAL A 201 -11.23 8.77 -9.15
N ALA A 202 -12.31 8.96 -9.90
CA ALA A 202 -12.23 9.32 -11.32
C ALA A 202 -11.58 10.70 -11.54
N LYS A 203 -11.71 11.61 -10.57
CA LYS A 203 -11.03 12.91 -10.56
C LYS A 203 -9.62 12.85 -9.99
N TRP A 204 -9.27 11.78 -9.29
CA TRP A 204 -7.94 11.58 -8.76
C TRP A 204 -6.97 11.32 -9.93
N ARG A 205 -6.01 12.22 -10.08
CA ARG A 205 -4.94 12.06 -11.07
C ARG A 205 -3.69 11.58 -10.34
N PRO A 206 -3.32 10.29 -10.44
CA PRO A 206 -2.06 9.84 -9.90
C PRO A 206 -0.92 10.60 -10.58
N PRO A 207 0.23 10.74 -9.90
CA PRO A 207 1.35 11.44 -10.48
C PRO A 207 1.74 10.69 -11.74
N ALA A 208 1.78 11.41 -12.87
CA ALA A 208 2.31 10.86 -14.10
C ALA A 208 3.74 10.43 -13.75
N ARG A 209 3.99 9.11 -13.80
CA ARG A 209 5.31 8.53 -13.55
C ARG A 209 6.23 9.30 -14.48
N GLN A 210 6.99 10.26 -13.95
CA GLN A 210 7.89 11.05 -14.78
C GLN A 210 8.88 10.03 -15.31
N GLY A 211 8.65 9.62 -16.56
CA GLY A 211 9.51 8.71 -17.27
C GLY A 211 10.87 9.34 -17.20
N LYS A 212 11.73 8.70 -16.41
CA LYS A 212 13.10 9.08 -16.18
C LYS A 212 13.69 9.50 -17.52
N ALA A 213 13.91 10.79 -17.70
CA ALA A 213 14.68 11.37 -18.80
C ALA A 213 16.18 11.05 -18.66
N SER A 214 16.49 9.84 -18.15
CA SER A 214 17.84 9.34 -17.95
C SER A 214 18.27 8.33 -19.02
N ASP A 215 17.40 8.00 -19.99
CA ASP A 215 17.81 7.23 -21.18
C ASP A 215 18.27 8.12 -22.34
N GLU A 216 18.00 9.43 -22.31
CA GLU A 216 18.37 10.32 -23.43
C GLU A 216 19.82 10.85 -23.34
N SER A 217 20.48 10.75 -22.18
CA SER A 217 21.89 11.16 -22.02
C SER A 217 22.92 10.04 -22.23
N ILE A 218 22.49 8.76 -22.31
CA ILE A 218 23.38 7.63 -22.63
C ILE A 218 23.42 7.36 -24.14
N SER A 219 22.33 7.60 -24.87
CA SER A 219 22.31 7.40 -26.33
C SER A 219 23.05 8.50 -27.10
N ALA A 220 23.07 9.74 -26.60
CA ALA A 220 23.77 10.85 -27.26
C ALA A 220 25.30 10.82 -27.11
N ARG A 221 25.86 10.01 -26.20
CA ARG A 221 27.30 9.98 -25.91
C ARG A 221 28.04 8.77 -26.50
N GLY A 222 27.33 7.82 -27.11
CA GLY A 222 27.91 6.61 -27.70
C GLY A 222 28.13 6.62 -29.22
N VAL A 223 27.74 7.67 -29.95
CA VAL A 223 27.74 7.68 -31.43
C VAL A 223 28.77 8.64 -32.05
N LEU A 224 29.50 9.43 -31.26
CA LEU A 224 30.44 10.44 -31.79
C LEU A 224 31.92 10.22 -31.49
N ASP A 225 32.34 9.04 -31.00
CA ASP A 225 33.77 8.76 -30.75
C ASP A 225 34.29 7.53 -31.50
N GLY A 226 33.81 7.35 -32.73
CA GLY A 226 34.21 6.27 -33.64
C GLY A 226 34.91 6.75 -34.93
N THR A 227 35.36 8.00 -35.00
CA THR A 227 36.28 8.45 -36.05
C THR A 227 37.72 8.28 -35.59
N GLU A 228 38.12 7.02 -35.46
CA GLU A 228 39.52 6.61 -35.49
C GLU A 228 40.04 6.88 -36.92
N THR A 229 40.58 8.08 -37.14
CA THR A 229 41.36 8.41 -38.33
C THR A 229 42.65 7.58 -38.29
N ALA A 230 42.67 6.49 -39.04
CA ALA A 230 43.88 5.71 -39.31
C ALA A 230 44.94 6.57 -40.02
N PRO A 231 46.22 6.53 -39.59
CA PRO A 231 47.31 7.15 -40.31
C PRO A 231 47.85 6.19 -41.38
N GLY A 232 48.00 6.69 -42.61
CA GLY A 232 48.90 6.10 -43.61
C GLY A 232 48.22 5.40 -44.78
N ALA A 233 47.95 6.16 -45.84
CA ALA A 233 47.93 5.62 -47.20
C ALA A 233 49.10 6.25 -47.97
N PRO A 234 49.99 5.44 -48.58
CA PRO A 234 51.13 5.93 -49.33
C PRO A 234 50.73 6.54 -50.67
N GLU A 235 51.34 7.68 -50.93
CA GLU A 235 51.41 8.43 -52.18
C GLU A 235 51.80 7.51 -53.36
N LEU A 236 50.84 7.25 -54.26
CA LEU A 236 51.05 6.49 -55.48
C LEU A 236 51.20 7.46 -56.65
N ALA A 237 52.38 7.41 -57.24
CA ALA A 237 52.92 8.30 -58.25
C ALA A 237 52.10 8.37 -59.56
N ALA A 238 52.15 9.55 -60.17
CA ALA A 238 51.55 9.88 -61.45
C ALA A 238 52.15 9.07 -62.63
N PRO A 239 51.34 8.64 -63.61
CA PRO A 239 51.85 8.13 -64.87
C PRO A 239 52.24 9.29 -65.81
N GLN A 240 53.50 9.26 -66.27
CA GLN A 240 54.03 10.14 -67.32
C GLN A 240 53.31 9.88 -68.65
N ALA A 241 52.98 10.96 -69.36
CA ALA A 241 52.42 10.92 -70.71
C ALA A 241 53.52 10.61 -71.74
N PRO A 242 53.26 9.80 -72.78
CA PRO A 242 54.17 9.64 -73.91
C PRO A 242 54.08 10.83 -74.87
N VAL A 243 55.27 11.31 -75.24
CA VAL A 243 55.56 12.24 -76.33
C VAL A 243 55.16 11.60 -77.66
N ALA A 244 54.41 12.32 -78.49
CA ALA A 244 54.29 12.04 -79.92
C ALA A 244 54.62 13.31 -80.72
N ILE A 245 55.44 13.10 -81.75
CA ILE A 245 56.13 14.03 -82.64
C ILE A 245 55.17 14.61 -83.67
#